data_AF-A0A7W6TN07-F1
#
_entry.id   AF-A0A7W6TN07-F1
#
_cell.length_a   1.000
_cell.length_b   1.000
_cell.length_c   1.000
_cell.angle_alpha   90.00
_cell.angle_beta   90.00
_cell.angle_gamma   90.00
#
_symmetry.space_group_name_H-M   'P 1'
#
loop_
_entity.id
_entity.type
_entity.pdbx_description
1 polymer ?
#
loop_
_entity_poly.entity_id
_entity_poly.type
_entity_poly.pdbx_seq_one_letter_code
_entity_poly.pdbx_strand_id
1 'polypeptide(L)'
;MTQLSALTDDEIEAIKARCEQATAGPWKSFIEKRDELSGSDFVQTGGEDIYLTGATLADQEFIANARQDIPRLIAEIKRLRAIDR
;
A
#
# COMPACT_ATOMS: atom_id res chain seq x y z
N MET A 1 -18.24 -10.24 13.56
CA MET A 1 -16.76 -10.27 13.50
C MET A 1 -16.40 -11.48 12.67
N THR A 2 -15.82 -11.28 11.49
CA THR A 2 -15.35 -12.38 10.64
C THR A 2 -14.18 -13.04 11.36
N GLN A 3 -14.23 -14.34 11.59
CA GLN A 3 -13.10 -15.08 12.14
C GLN A 3 -11.98 -15.05 11.09
N LEU A 4 -10.91 -14.30 11.36
CA LEU A 4 -9.73 -14.25 10.51
C LEU A 4 -8.96 -15.56 10.69
N SER A 5 -9.09 -16.48 9.71
CA SER A 5 -8.20 -17.62 9.60
C SER A 5 -6.80 -17.17 9.16
N ALA A 6 -5.78 -17.97 9.47
CA ALA A 6 -4.46 -17.75 8.90
C ALA A 6 -4.52 -17.82 7.38
N LEU A 7 -3.88 -16.88 6.69
CA LEU A 7 -3.85 -16.84 5.23
C LEU A 7 -3.22 -18.11 4.65
N THR A 8 -3.71 -18.66 3.56
CA THR A 8 -2.99 -19.72 2.85
C THR A 8 -1.77 -19.16 2.13
N ASP A 9 -0.84 -20.02 1.70
CA ASP A 9 0.28 -19.58 0.88
C ASP A 9 -0.21 -19.01 -0.46
N ASP A 10 -1.27 -19.58 -1.04
CA ASP A 10 -1.93 -19.06 -2.25
C ASP A 10 -2.53 -17.67 -2.05
N GLU A 11 -3.15 -17.41 -0.89
CA GLU A 11 -3.68 -16.07 -0.57
C GLU A 11 -2.55 -15.04 -0.43
N ILE A 12 -1.42 -15.40 0.17
CA ILE A 12 -0.24 -14.54 0.29
C ILE A 12 0.33 -14.24 -1.09
N GLU A 13 0.48 -15.23 -1.96
CA GLU A 13 0.98 -15.02 -3.32
C GLU A 13 0.00 -14.19 -4.16
N ALA A 14 -1.31 -14.35 -3.96
CA ALA A 14 -2.30 -13.49 -4.62
C ALA A 14 -2.21 -12.02 -4.16
N ILE A 15 -1.97 -11.76 -2.86
CA ILE A 15 -1.71 -10.40 -2.35
C ILE A 15 -0.43 -9.83 -2.96
N LYS A 16 0.65 -10.62 -2.99
CA LYS A 16 1.93 -10.23 -3.60
C LYS A 16 1.75 -9.87 -5.07
N ALA A 17 1.06 -10.70 -5.84
CA ALA A 17 0.82 -10.46 -7.26
C ALA A 17 0.04 -9.16 -7.52
N ARG A 18 -0.97 -8.82 -6.71
CA ARG A 18 -1.68 -7.53 -6.81
C ARG A 18 -0.76 -6.35 -6.52
N CYS A 19 0.12 -6.48 -5.52
CA CYS A 19 1.08 -5.43 -5.17
C CYS A 19 2.13 -5.20 -6.28
N GLU A 20 2.56 -6.27 -6.94
CA GLU A 20 3.54 -6.20 -8.04
C GLU A 20 2.96 -5.67 -9.34
N GLN A 21 1.65 -5.81 -9.56
CA GLN A 21 0.95 -5.24 -10.72
C GLN A 21 0.69 -3.73 -10.60
N ALA A 22 0.67 -3.19 -9.38
CA ALA A 22 0.58 -1.75 -9.16
C ALA A 22 1.86 -1.04 -9.63
N THR A 23 1.78 0.26 -9.91
CA THR A 23 2.95 1.05 -10.30
C THR A 23 4.08 0.95 -9.28
N ALA A 24 5.32 1.05 -9.75
CA ALA A 24 6.50 0.93 -8.90
C ALA A 24 6.45 1.95 -7.75
N GLY A 25 6.88 1.50 -6.56
CA GLY A 25 7.08 2.38 -5.41
C GLY A 25 8.44 3.08 -5.45
N PRO A 26 8.71 3.99 -4.49
CA PRO A 26 7.81 4.39 -3.41
C PRO A 26 6.63 5.22 -3.93
N TRP A 27 5.47 5.04 -3.31
CA TRP A 27 4.37 5.98 -3.47
C TRP A 27 4.46 7.04 -2.38
N LYS A 28 4.16 8.29 -2.72
CA LYS A 28 4.22 9.41 -1.77
C LYS A 28 2.96 10.25 -1.88
N SER A 29 2.26 10.41 -0.76
CA SER A 29 1.16 11.37 -0.64
C SER A 29 1.73 12.79 -0.62
N PHE A 30 1.28 13.63 -1.54
CA PHE A 30 1.52 15.07 -1.56
C PHE A 30 0.23 15.82 -1.22
N ILE A 31 0.34 16.77 -0.30
CA ILE A 31 -0.78 17.56 0.21
C ILE A 31 -0.40 19.03 0.08
N GLU A 32 -1.17 19.82 -0.67
CA GLU A 32 -0.82 21.19 -1.06
C GLU A 32 -0.41 22.06 0.13
N LYS A 33 -1.24 22.07 1.18
CA LYS A 33 -1.03 22.92 2.35
C LYS A 33 0.18 22.51 3.19
N ARG A 34 0.56 21.23 3.14
CA ARG A 34 1.69 20.69 3.90
C ARG A 34 2.99 20.82 3.13
N ASP A 35 2.92 20.56 1.83
CA ASP A 35 4.10 20.42 0.96
C ASP A 35 4.35 21.69 0.11
N GLU A 36 3.62 22.78 0.40
CA GLU A 36 3.75 24.09 -0.26
C GLU A 36 3.59 24.03 -1.78
N LEU A 37 2.72 23.13 -2.24
CA LEU A 37 2.39 22.95 -3.66
C LEU A 37 1.15 23.76 -4.04
N SER A 38 1.00 24.03 -5.33
CA SER A 38 -0.22 24.58 -5.92
C SER A 38 -0.77 23.59 -6.95
N GLY A 39 -2.08 23.37 -6.95
CA GLY A 39 -2.76 22.34 -7.73
C GLY A 39 -3.84 21.57 -6.93
N SER A 40 -3.59 20.29 -6.69
CA SER A 40 -4.50 19.40 -5.95
C SER A 40 -3.67 18.38 -5.18
N ASP A 41 -4.23 17.76 -4.15
CA ASP A 41 -3.58 16.66 -3.43
C ASP A 41 -3.50 15.41 -4.34
N PHE A 42 -2.41 14.66 -4.27
CA PHE A 42 -2.20 13.46 -5.08
C PHE A 42 -1.26 12.45 -4.44
N VAL A 43 -1.29 11.21 -4.92
CA VAL A 43 -0.26 10.21 -4.65
C VAL A 43 0.69 10.15 -5.84
N GLN A 44 1.94 10.56 -5.62
CA GLN A 44 3.01 10.33 -6.58
C GLN A 44 3.35 8.86 -6.63
N THR A 45 3.52 8.33 -7.83
CA THR A 45 3.97 6.95 -8.06
C THR A 45 5.22 6.91 -8.93
N GLY A 46 5.74 5.71 -9.24
CA GLY A 46 6.78 5.54 -10.26
C GLY A 46 6.33 5.75 -11.70
N GLY A 47 5.03 6.00 -11.93
CA GLY A 47 4.45 6.37 -13.22
C GLY A 47 3.69 7.70 -13.09
N GLU A 48 2.46 7.76 -13.60
CA GLU A 48 1.58 8.92 -13.43
C GLU A 48 1.14 9.12 -11.97
N ASP A 49 0.80 10.36 -11.64
CA ASP A 49 0.23 10.73 -10.35
C ASP A 49 -1.23 10.24 -10.24
N ILE A 50 -1.61 9.76 -9.05
CA ILE A 50 -2.97 9.31 -8.76
C ILE A 50 -3.71 10.43 -8.00
N TYR A 51 -4.76 10.96 -8.62
CA TYR A 51 -5.69 11.88 -7.99
C TYR A 51 -6.91 11.14 -7.45
N LEU A 52 -7.27 11.39 -6.19
CA LEU A 52 -8.34 10.69 -5.49
C LEU A 52 -9.53 11.63 -5.26
N THR A 53 -10.66 11.35 -5.89
CA THR A 53 -11.90 12.10 -5.66
C THR A 53 -12.70 11.45 -4.53
N GLY A 54 -13.06 12.23 -3.51
CA GLY A 54 -13.87 11.78 -2.37
C GLY A 54 -13.10 11.08 -1.25
N ALA A 55 -11.77 10.98 -1.37
CA ALA A 55 -10.90 10.49 -0.31
C ALA A 55 -10.63 11.60 0.72
N THR A 56 -10.51 11.22 1.99
CA THR A 56 -9.90 12.09 3.01
C THR A 56 -8.37 12.09 2.86
N LEU A 57 -7.70 13.04 3.50
CA LEU A 57 -6.22 13.04 3.56
C LEU A 57 -5.68 11.73 4.16
N ALA A 58 -6.37 11.19 5.17
CA ALA A 58 -5.98 9.93 5.80
C ALA A 58 -6.12 8.75 4.85
N ASP A 59 -7.15 8.72 4.00
CA ASP A 59 -7.30 7.68 2.97
C ASP A 59 -6.17 7.75 1.93
N GLN A 60 -5.81 8.96 1.48
CA GLN A 60 -4.71 9.17 0.56
C GLN A 60 -3.37 8.69 1.14
N GLU A 61 -3.09 9.04 2.39
CA GLU A 61 -1.89 8.61 3.08
C GLU A 61 -1.86 7.09 3.33
N PHE A 62 -2.99 6.50 3.70
CA PHE A 62 -3.12 5.05 3.84
C PHE A 62 -2.82 4.33 2.53
N ILE A 63 -3.41 4.77 1.42
CA ILE A 63 -3.17 4.21 0.08
C ILE A 63 -1.71 4.34 -0.32
N ALA A 64 -1.09 5.51 -0.11
CA ALA A 64 0.31 5.73 -0.40
C ALA A 64 1.20 4.74 0.38
N ASN A 65 1.01 4.64 1.70
CA ASN A 65 1.82 3.76 2.57
C ASN A 65 1.59 2.27 2.31
N ALA A 66 0.38 1.87 1.92
CA ALA A 66 0.06 0.47 1.62
C ALA A 66 0.99 -0.12 0.55
N ARG A 67 1.48 0.69 -0.40
CA ARG A 67 2.39 0.24 -1.45
C ARG A 67 3.71 -0.32 -0.90
N GLN A 68 4.24 0.26 0.17
CA GLN A 68 5.48 -0.17 0.83
C GLN A 68 5.21 -1.14 1.97
N ASP A 69 4.08 -0.98 2.67
CA ASP A 69 3.74 -1.82 3.81
C ASP A 69 3.34 -3.24 3.39
N ILE A 70 2.61 -3.42 2.29
CA ILE A 70 2.18 -4.75 1.83
C ILE A 70 3.39 -5.70 1.60
N PRO A 71 4.45 -5.33 0.85
CA PRO A 71 5.64 -6.16 0.70
C PRO A 71 6.32 -6.48 2.04
N ARG A 72 6.39 -5.50 2.97
CA ARG A 72 7.00 -5.68 4.30
C ARG A 72 6.17 -6.66 5.15
N LEU A 73 4.85 -6.55 5.12
CA LEU A 73 3.93 -7.43 5.83
C LEU A 73 3.99 -8.86 5.28
N ILE A 74 4.06 -9.04 3.95
CA ILE A 74 4.26 -10.36 3.34
C ILE A 74 5.60 -10.97 3.80
N ALA A 75 6.68 -10.19 3.78
CA ALA A 75 7.98 -10.66 4.25
C ALA A 75 7.95 -11.07 5.72
N GLU A 76 7.26 -10.29 6.57
CA GLU A 76 7.10 -10.60 7.98
C GLU A 76 6.29 -11.86 8.23
N ILE A 77 5.19 -12.08 7.50
CA ILE A 77 4.41 -13.32 7.57
C ILE A 77 5.27 -14.53 7.19
N LYS A 78 6.06 -14.42 6.12
CA LYS A 78 6.97 -15.50 5.69
C LYS A 78 8.04 -15.78 6.75
N ARG A 79 8.58 -14.74 7.39
CA ARG A 79 9.56 -14.86 8.48
C ARG A 79 8.97 -15.58 9.69
N LEU A 80 7.76 -15.21 10.12
CA LEU A 80 7.08 -15.84 11.27
C LEU A 80 6.78 -17.31 11.00
N ARG A 81 6.27 -17.66 9.80
CA ARG A 81 6.01 -19.06 9.41
C ARG A 81 7.25 -19.94 9.35
N ALA A 82 8.41 -19.35 9.08
CA ALA A 82 9.68 -20.09 9.06
C ALA A 82 10.19 -20.43 10.48
N ILE A 83 9.71 -19.72 11.51
CA ILE A 83 10.05 -19.97 12.92
C ILE A 83 9.12 -21.02 13.54
N ASP A 84 7.85 -21.03 13.13
CA ASP A 84 6.83 -21.94 13.67
C ASP A 84 6.83 -23.35 13.02
N ARG A 85 7.72 -23.61 12.05
CA ARG A 85 7.88 -24.93 11.39
C ARG A 85 9.05 -25.72 11.94
#